data_AF-A0A800MPV2-F1
#
_entry.id   AF-A0A800MPV2-F1
#
_cell.length_a   1.000
_cell.length_b   1.000
_cell.length_c   1.000
_cell.angle_alpha   90.00
_cell.angle_beta   90.00
_cell.angle_gamma   90.00
#
_symmetry.space_group_name_H-M   'P 1'
#
loop_
_entity.id
_entity.type
_entity.pdbx_description
1 polymer ?
#
loop_
_entity_poly.entity_id
_entity_poly.type
_entity_poly.pdbx_seq_one_letter_code
_entity_poly.pdbx_strand_id
1 'polypeptide(L)'
;MTQNHTVKLLVSFILILFIPLCNAQSQALHGHEDIRQGVAAFVAENQSGHYQTEVQKLDKRIKLSQCSDELSFSYPFETDSTIEVRCSEINNNWKIFLSVKNRPLHKAYAVNRTLTAGYQLTETDLEPLYIPSSKLSPYLVDNPKSVIGFSLKQTLRPGHALLISDIEGITQIMVAKKRLYAGHRVTLADIQFKTVSLDKIPESAILEQSGIRNKVLIKTISAGHVYNITDFSHLNFAIISRSNLELGHILDNTDLDVILQTNKNPVANHFKQKSQLIGRTLIRDISKGTILLPAMVENSLGMLPLASKDMINVVITRETLKPDRKITASDLDSKQVKRYSTAMGYYTQADEVIDLVPKRFITQGTILRHALLKKPDLIKKGARVTITVTRQGFFISNEGIALEPGGLNDEIQIKVTNSGKIIVGIVDAVGKVKIIK
;
A
#
# COMPACT_ATOMS: atom_id res chain seq x y z
N MET A 1 31.77 14.86 -112.62
CA MET A 1 30.91 13.82 -113.25
C MET A 1 30.61 12.77 -112.19
N THR A 2 29.32 12.43 -112.03
CA THR A 2 28.73 11.19 -111.45
C THR A 2 29.09 10.85 -109.98
N GLN A 3 28.29 11.17 -108.95
CA GLN A 3 26.94 10.71 -108.55
C GLN A 3 26.86 9.23 -108.09
N ASN A 4 26.36 9.07 -106.85
CA ASN A 4 25.51 7.99 -106.29
C ASN A 4 26.00 7.14 -105.10
N HIS A 5 25.41 7.47 -103.95
CA HIS A 5 24.73 6.63 -102.95
C HIS A 5 25.12 5.14 -102.78
N THR A 6 25.40 4.76 -101.53
CA THR A 6 24.67 3.67 -100.86
C THR A 6 24.68 3.87 -99.33
N VAL A 7 23.48 4.14 -98.80
CA VAL A 7 23.16 4.13 -97.37
C VAL A 7 23.01 2.66 -96.95
N LYS A 8 23.79 2.18 -95.98
CA LYS A 8 23.52 0.89 -95.32
C LYS A 8 22.77 1.14 -94.01
N LEU A 9 21.46 0.95 -94.07
CA LEU A 9 20.59 0.65 -92.94
C LEU A 9 21.15 -0.55 -92.17
N LEU A 10 21.46 -0.39 -90.89
CA LEU A 10 21.73 -1.49 -89.97
C LEU A 10 20.48 -1.65 -89.11
N VAL A 11 19.62 -2.59 -89.53
CA VAL A 11 18.36 -2.93 -88.87
C VAL A 11 18.67 -3.76 -87.63
N SER A 12 18.08 -3.31 -86.54
CA SER A 12 17.93 -3.93 -85.22
C SER A 12 17.61 -5.43 -85.25
N PHE A 13 18.32 -6.20 -84.42
CA PHE A 13 17.80 -7.46 -83.85
C PHE A 13 18.19 -7.50 -82.37
N ILE A 14 17.54 -6.65 -81.57
CA ILE A 14 17.59 -6.73 -80.11
C ILE A 14 16.70 -7.92 -79.71
N LEU A 15 17.34 -9.03 -79.36
CA LEU A 15 16.72 -10.19 -78.72
C LEU A 15 16.28 -9.80 -77.30
N ILE A 16 15.05 -9.29 -77.16
CA ILE A 16 14.43 -9.07 -75.85
C ILE A 16 14.12 -10.43 -75.25
N LEU A 17 15.02 -10.91 -74.40
CA LEU A 17 14.79 -12.06 -73.53
C LEU A 17 13.73 -11.65 -72.51
N PHE A 18 12.47 -12.02 -72.77
CA PHE A 18 11.36 -11.87 -71.82
C PHE A 18 11.59 -12.86 -70.68
N ILE A 19 12.43 -12.49 -69.71
CA ILE A 19 12.56 -13.20 -68.44
C ILE A 19 11.25 -12.92 -67.69
N PRO A 20 10.44 -13.94 -67.35
CA PRO A 20 9.34 -13.72 -66.44
C PRO A 20 9.95 -13.34 -65.10
N LEU A 21 9.84 -12.06 -64.74
CA LEU A 21 10.10 -11.58 -63.39
C LEU A 21 9.04 -12.25 -62.50
N CYS A 22 9.38 -13.44 -62.01
CA CYS A 22 8.69 -14.03 -60.87
C CYS A 22 8.98 -13.09 -59.70
N ASN A 23 8.08 -12.13 -59.46
CA ASN A 23 8.06 -11.36 -58.24
C ASN A 23 7.71 -12.35 -57.11
N ALA A 24 8.73 -13.02 -56.58
CA ALA A 24 8.63 -13.63 -55.27
C ALA A 24 8.50 -12.48 -54.28
N GLN A 25 7.26 -12.05 -54.01
CA GLN A 25 6.97 -11.15 -52.90
C GLN A 25 7.34 -11.90 -51.62
N SER A 26 8.56 -11.69 -51.14
CA SER A 26 8.93 -12.05 -49.78
C SER A 26 8.05 -11.22 -48.86
N GLN A 27 7.05 -11.84 -48.24
CA GLN A 27 6.26 -11.19 -47.21
C GLN A 27 7.23 -10.78 -46.09
N ALA A 28 7.35 -9.47 -45.88
CA ALA A 28 8.12 -8.93 -44.77
C ALA A 28 7.60 -9.53 -43.46
N LEU A 29 8.50 -9.94 -42.58
CA LEU A 29 8.16 -10.44 -41.24
C LEU A 29 8.26 -9.31 -40.23
N HIS A 30 7.32 -9.27 -39.29
CA HIS A 30 7.35 -8.30 -38.21
C HIS A 30 8.54 -8.54 -37.28
N GLY A 31 9.28 -7.47 -36.99
CA GLY A 31 10.38 -7.50 -36.03
C GLY A 31 9.89 -7.91 -34.64
N HIS A 32 10.50 -8.95 -34.06
CA HIS A 32 10.17 -9.39 -32.70
C HIS A 32 10.51 -8.35 -31.64
N GLU A 33 11.54 -7.53 -31.88
CA GLU A 33 11.92 -6.46 -30.96
C GLU A 33 10.90 -5.33 -30.97
N ASP A 34 10.35 -4.98 -32.13
CA ASP A 34 9.30 -3.96 -32.25
C ASP A 34 8.04 -4.36 -31.45
N ILE A 35 7.63 -5.63 -31.55
CA ILE A 35 6.53 -6.20 -30.76
C ILE A 35 6.85 -6.12 -29.26
N ARG A 36 8.07 -6.47 -28.85
CA ARG A 36 8.49 -6.42 -27.45
C ARG A 36 8.51 -4.99 -26.91
N GLN A 37 8.95 -4.03 -27.71
CA GLN A 37 8.96 -2.61 -27.35
C GLN A 37 7.55 -2.05 -27.24
N GLY A 38 6.65 -2.41 -28.18
CA GLY A 38 5.23 -2.07 -28.10
C GLY A 38 4.57 -2.60 -26.82
N VAL A 39 4.82 -3.87 -26.47
CA VAL A 39 4.34 -4.45 -25.20
C VAL A 39 4.93 -3.72 -23.99
N ALA A 40 6.23 -3.43 -23.99
CA ALA A 40 6.86 -2.72 -22.88
C ALA A 40 6.27 -1.31 -22.69
N ALA A 41 6.01 -0.58 -23.79
CA ALA A 41 5.39 0.74 -23.76
C ALA A 41 3.95 0.68 -23.25
N PHE A 42 3.14 -0.27 -23.76
CA PHE A 42 1.76 -0.48 -23.30
C PHE A 42 1.71 -0.76 -21.78
N VAL A 43 2.58 -1.64 -21.29
CA VAL A 43 2.65 -1.96 -19.85
C VAL A 43 3.06 -0.73 -19.04
N ALA A 44 4.05 0.04 -19.50
CA ALA A 44 4.50 1.25 -18.80
C ALA A 44 3.41 2.35 -18.71
N GLU A 45 2.58 2.49 -19.74
CA GLU A 45 1.48 3.47 -19.76
C GLU A 45 0.28 3.04 -18.88
N ASN A 46 0.00 1.73 -18.83
CA ASN A 46 -1.18 1.20 -18.13
C ASN A 46 -0.91 0.79 -16.68
N GLN A 47 0.32 0.97 -16.17
CA GLN A 47 0.69 0.62 -14.80
C GLN A 47 0.94 1.83 -13.92
N SER A 48 0.43 1.78 -12.69
CA SER A 48 0.68 2.79 -11.66
C SER A 48 1.85 2.38 -10.78
N GLY A 49 2.99 3.07 -10.89
CA GLY A 49 4.17 2.85 -10.06
C GLY A 49 5.48 2.77 -10.86
N HIS A 50 6.58 2.43 -10.19
CA HIS A 50 7.88 2.27 -10.84
C HIS A 50 8.28 0.81 -10.86
N TYR A 51 8.38 0.24 -12.05
CA TYR A 51 8.69 -1.17 -12.26
C TYR A 51 9.80 -1.32 -13.29
N GLN A 52 10.58 -2.39 -13.15
CA GLN A 52 11.40 -2.91 -14.22
C GLN A 52 10.61 -4.02 -14.91
N THR A 53 10.13 -3.73 -16.11
CA THR A 53 9.33 -4.63 -16.93
C THR A 53 10.24 -5.52 -17.78
N GLU A 54 10.13 -6.83 -17.59
CA GLU A 54 10.82 -7.83 -18.40
C GLU A 54 9.81 -8.55 -19.29
N VAL A 55 9.81 -8.22 -20.58
CA VAL A 55 8.95 -8.86 -21.58
C VAL A 55 9.59 -10.15 -22.07
N GLN A 56 8.80 -11.21 -22.20
CA GLN A 56 9.23 -12.50 -22.76
C GLN A 56 9.88 -12.32 -24.15
N LYS A 57 11.00 -13.03 -24.40
CA LYS A 57 11.60 -13.11 -25.73
C LYS A 57 10.75 -14.03 -26.60
N LEU A 58 10.41 -13.57 -27.81
CA LEU A 58 9.74 -14.41 -28.80
C LEU A 58 10.72 -15.46 -29.30
N ASP A 59 10.22 -16.68 -29.51
CA ASP A 59 11.00 -17.74 -30.17
C ASP A 59 11.25 -17.32 -31.62
N LYS A 60 12.52 -17.37 -32.05
CA LYS A 60 12.96 -16.96 -33.40
C LYS A 60 12.23 -17.70 -34.54
N ARG A 61 11.62 -18.86 -34.24
CA ARG A 61 10.85 -19.65 -35.21
C ARG A 61 9.46 -19.10 -35.46
N ILE A 62 8.96 -18.22 -34.60
CA ILE A 62 7.67 -17.56 -34.78
C ILE A 62 7.82 -16.55 -35.92
N LYS A 63 7.19 -16.83 -37.05
CA LYS A 63 7.18 -15.94 -38.21
C LYS A 63 5.83 -15.26 -38.29
N LEU A 64 5.79 -13.96 -38.02
CA LEU A 64 4.58 -13.14 -38.07
C LEU A 64 4.66 -12.25 -39.30
N SER A 65 3.63 -12.25 -40.13
CA SER A 65 3.54 -11.35 -41.26
C SER A 65 3.53 -9.90 -40.79
N GLN A 66 4.28 -9.01 -41.45
CA GLN A 66 4.35 -7.59 -41.13
C GLN A 66 2.96 -6.98 -41.03
N CYS A 67 2.67 -6.32 -39.90
CA CYS A 67 1.48 -5.49 -39.73
C CYS A 67 1.83 -4.08 -40.23
N SER A 68 1.05 -3.59 -41.17
CA SER A 68 1.01 -2.22 -41.69
C SER A 68 0.14 -1.31 -40.80
N ASP A 69 -0.92 -1.87 -40.20
CA ASP A 69 -1.74 -1.17 -39.20
C ASP A 69 -1.07 -1.15 -37.82
N GLU A 70 -1.51 -0.22 -36.95
CA GLU A 70 -1.03 -0.14 -35.57
C GLU A 70 -1.43 -1.38 -34.76
N LEU A 71 -0.48 -1.97 -34.05
CA LEU A 71 -0.73 -3.15 -33.22
C LEU A 71 -1.63 -2.80 -32.04
N SER A 72 -2.60 -3.67 -31.78
CA SER A 72 -3.47 -3.55 -30.60
C SER A 72 -2.94 -4.39 -29.44
N PHE A 73 -2.98 -3.81 -28.23
CA PHE A 73 -2.51 -4.42 -27.00
C PHE A 73 -3.64 -4.45 -25.97
N SER A 74 -3.80 -5.56 -25.26
CA SER A 74 -4.79 -5.66 -24.19
C SER A 74 -4.36 -6.66 -23.11
N TYR A 75 -4.97 -6.54 -21.94
CA TYR A 75 -4.91 -7.55 -20.89
C TYR A 75 -6.05 -8.56 -21.10
N PRO A 76 -5.80 -9.76 -21.64
CA PRO A 76 -6.84 -10.75 -21.92
C PRO A 76 -7.36 -11.46 -20.66
N PHE A 77 -6.68 -11.29 -19.52
CA PHE A 77 -7.00 -11.92 -18.25
C PHE A 77 -7.07 -10.88 -17.12
N GLU A 78 -7.58 -11.28 -15.95
CA GLU A 78 -7.59 -10.44 -14.76
C GLU A 78 -6.19 -10.13 -14.22
N THR A 79 -5.18 -10.92 -14.58
CA THR A 79 -3.78 -10.69 -14.20
C THR A 79 -3.04 -9.85 -15.23
N ASP A 80 -2.17 -8.97 -14.75
CA ASP A 80 -1.34 -8.07 -15.57
C ASP A 80 -0.05 -8.74 -16.10
N SER A 81 0.02 -10.07 -16.04
CA SER A 81 1.21 -10.87 -16.35
C SER A 81 1.31 -11.32 -17.81
N THR A 82 0.25 -11.13 -18.59
CA THR A 82 0.15 -11.59 -19.98
C THR A 82 -0.52 -10.52 -20.82
N ILE A 83 0.09 -10.18 -21.96
CA ILE A 83 -0.40 -9.18 -22.90
C ILE A 83 -0.80 -9.89 -24.20
N GLU A 84 -2.02 -9.64 -24.67
CA GLU A 84 -2.43 -10.00 -26.02
C GLU A 84 -1.91 -8.93 -26.99
N VAL A 85 -1.19 -9.35 -28.02
CA VAL A 85 -0.77 -8.50 -29.14
C VAL A 85 -1.52 -8.98 -30.38
N ARG A 86 -2.21 -8.06 -31.05
CA ARG A 86 -3.05 -8.40 -32.20
C ARG A 86 -2.84 -7.42 -33.35
N CYS A 87 -2.58 -7.99 -34.53
CA CYS A 87 -2.75 -7.32 -35.82
C CYS A 87 -4.20 -7.53 -36.28
N SER A 88 -4.88 -6.49 -36.76
CA SER A 88 -6.31 -6.53 -37.09
C SER A 88 -6.61 -6.21 -38.56
N GLU A 89 -5.66 -6.46 -39.45
CA GLU A 89 -5.86 -6.27 -40.88
C GLU A 89 -6.79 -7.33 -41.47
N ILE A 90 -7.46 -6.98 -42.56
CA ILE A 90 -8.42 -7.85 -43.27
C ILE A 90 -7.76 -9.16 -43.73
N ASN A 91 -6.52 -9.09 -44.23
CA ASN A 91 -5.79 -10.26 -44.76
C ASN A 91 -4.64 -10.71 -43.84
N ASN A 92 -4.50 -10.11 -42.66
CA ASN A 92 -3.41 -10.37 -41.73
C ASN A 92 -3.87 -10.11 -40.28
N ASN A 93 -4.46 -11.15 -39.67
CA ASN A 93 -5.20 -11.04 -38.40
C ASN A 93 -4.60 -11.88 -37.27
N TRP A 94 -3.27 -12.03 -37.25
CA TRP A 94 -2.61 -12.84 -36.23
C TRP A 94 -2.73 -12.20 -34.84
N LYS A 95 -2.70 -13.07 -33.84
CA LYS A 95 -2.59 -12.68 -32.42
C LYS A 95 -1.59 -13.57 -31.70
N ILE A 96 -0.89 -13.00 -30.73
CA ILE A 96 0.05 -13.71 -29.86
C ILE A 96 -0.11 -13.25 -28.42
N PHE A 97 0.39 -14.06 -27.49
CA PHE A 97 0.40 -13.74 -26.07
C PHE A 97 1.83 -13.69 -25.56
N LEU A 98 2.18 -12.62 -24.85
CA LEU A 98 3.51 -12.44 -24.27
C LEU A 98 3.41 -12.26 -22.77
N SER A 99 4.17 -13.07 -22.04
CA SER A 99 4.27 -12.92 -20.59
C SER A 99 5.20 -11.76 -20.24
N VAL A 100 4.81 -11.03 -19.21
CA VAL A 100 5.53 -9.88 -18.67
C VAL A 100 5.80 -10.12 -17.19
N LYS A 101 7.04 -9.90 -16.77
CA LYS A 101 7.44 -9.93 -15.35
C LYS A 101 7.72 -8.50 -14.89
N ASN A 102 6.90 -8.02 -13.96
CA ASN A 102 7.09 -6.69 -13.37
C ASN A 102 7.82 -6.83 -12.04
N ARG A 103 9.03 -6.26 -11.96
CA ARG A 103 9.79 -6.21 -10.71
C ARG A 103 9.66 -4.81 -10.12
N PRO A 104 9.11 -4.64 -8.92
CA PRO A 104 8.96 -3.33 -8.30
C PRO A 104 10.32 -2.68 -8.07
N LEU A 105 10.43 -1.39 -8.37
CA LEU A 105 11.60 -0.59 -8.06
C LEU A 105 11.38 0.16 -6.74
N HIS A 106 12.40 0.16 -5.89
CA HIS A 106 12.40 0.91 -4.66
C HIS A 106 12.91 2.33 -4.90
N LYS A 107 12.25 3.30 -4.28
CA LYS A 107 12.67 4.69 -4.33
C LYS A 107 13.83 4.93 -3.36
N ALA A 108 14.91 5.49 -3.87
CA ALA A 108 16.05 6.02 -3.13
C ALA A 108 16.37 7.43 -3.66
N TYR A 109 17.47 8.02 -3.21
CA TYR A 109 17.92 9.34 -3.68
C TYR A 109 19.38 9.30 -4.14
N ALA A 110 19.65 10.00 -5.24
CA ALA A 110 20.98 10.18 -5.80
C ALA A 110 21.34 11.66 -5.85
N VAL A 111 22.64 11.94 -5.89
CA VAL A 111 23.13 13.31 -6.07
C VAL A 111 22.93 13.71 -7.54
N ASN A 112 22.37 14.89 -7.80
CA ASN A 112 22.09 15.35 -9.17
C ASN A 112 23.25 16.14 -9.82
N ARG A 113 24.29 16.45 -9.05
CA ARG A 113 25.49 17.19 -9.50
C ARG A 113 26.73 16.74 -8.74
N THR A 114 27.89 17.23 -9.16
CA THR A 114 29.11 16.98 -8.38
C THR A 114 29.08 17.81 -7.09
N LEU A 115 29.27 17.14 -5.95
CA LEU A 115 29.37 17.77 -4.63
C LEU A 115 30.68 17.37 -3.97
N THR A 116 31.39 18.32 -3.40
CA THR A 116 32.72 18.09 -2.78
C THR A 116 32.61 17.65 -1.33
N ALA A 117 33.66 17.01 -0.81
CA ALA A 117 33.79 16.77 0.63
C ALA A 117 33.64 18.10 1.44
N GLY A 118 33.01 18.01 2.61
CA GLY A 118 32.66 19.13 3.48
C GLY A 118 31.40 19.90 3.07
N TYR A 119 30.85 19.66 1.88
CA TYR A 119 29.65 20.35 1.41
C TYR A 119 28.40 19.93 2.20
N GLN A 120 27.56 20.91 2.58
CA GLN A 120 26.30 20.66 3.28
C GLN A 120 25.15 20.40 2.31
N LEU A 121 24.54 19.22 2.41
CA LEU A 121 23.46 18.79 1.55
C LEU A 121 22.22 19.68 1.67
N THR A 122 21.66 20.06 0.53
CA THR A 122 20.39 20.80 0.41
C THR A 122 19.36 19.97 -0.35
N GLU A 123 18.08 20.35 -0.25
CA GLU A 123 16.99 19.61 -0.93
C GLU A 123 17.14 19.61 -2.45
N THR A 124 17.75 20.66 -3.02
CA THR A 124 17.98 20.77 -4.45
C THR A 124 19.12 19.89 -4.97
N ASP A 125 19.89 19.25 -4.09
CA ASP A 125 21.04 18.42 -4.48
C ASP A 125 20.66 16.96 -4.76
N LEU A 126 19.44 16.55 -4.37
CA LEU A 126 18.99 15.17 -4.39
C LEU A 126 17.85 14.98 -5.38
N GLU A 127 17.94 13.91 -6.17
CA GLU A 127 16.89 13.49 -7.08
C GLU A 127 16.44 12.04 -6.80
N PRO A 128 15.17 11.70 -7.06
CA PRO A 128 14.69 10.33 -6.94
C PRO A 128 15.46 9.36 -7.84
N LEU A 129 15.93 8.26 -7.27
CA LEU A 129 16.54 7.15 -7.97
C LEU A 129 15.73 5.87 -7.72
N TYR A 130 15.33 5.17 -8.79
CA TYR A 130 14.55 3.94 -8.70
C TYR A 130 15.44 2.72 -8.90
N ILE A 131 15.59 1.90 -7.86
CA ILE A 131 16.57 0.81 -7.80
C ILE A 131 15.86 -0.54 -7.64
N PRO A 132 16.29 -1.61 -8.36
CA PRO A 132 15.77 -2.95 -8.14
C PRO A 132 16.08 -3.48 -6.74
N SER A 133 15.22 -4.34 -6.19
CA SER A 133 15.43 -4.94 -4.86
C SER A 133 16.77 -5.67 -4.72
N SER A 134 17.35 -6.18 -5.81
CA SER A 134 18.67 -6.85 -5.82
C SER A 134 19.85 -5.91 -5.54
N LYS A 135 19.66 -4.60 -5.71
CA LYS A 135 20.68 -3.56 -5.47
C LYS A 135 20.35 -2.70 -4.25
N LEU A 136 19.35 -3.08 -3.46
CA LEU A 136 18.95 -2.35 -2.27
C LEU A 136 20.00 -2.56 -1.17
N SER A 137 20.59 -1.47 -0.69
CA SER A 137 21.42 -1.44 0.51
C SER A 137 20.62 -0.86 1.67
N PRO A 138 20.74 -1.40 2.90
CA PRO A 138 20.09 -0.84 4.08
C PRO A 138 20.58 0.58 4.42
N TYR A 139 21.70 1.02 3.83
CA TYR A 139 22.28 2.35 4.05
C TYR A 139 21.86 3.39 3.01
N LEU A 140 21.02 3.03 2.04
CA LEU A 140 20.49 3.98 1.08
C LEU A 140 19.60 4.99 1.79
N VAL A 141 19.77 6.26 1.42
CA VAL A 141 18.85 7.31 1.83
C VAL A 141 17.54 7.15 1.06
N ASP A 142 16.46 6.84 1.78
CA ASP A 142 15.10 6.66 1.26
C ASP A 142 14.19 7.89 1.51
N ASN A 143 14.68 8.85 2.31
CA ASN A 143 14.01 10.10 2.63
C ASN A 143 15.02 11.26 2.58
N PRO A 144 14.91 12.21 1.64
CA PRO A 144 15.92 13.24 1.44
C PRO A 144 15.96 14.21 2.63
N LYS A 145 14.83 14.43 3.31
CA LYS A 145 14.74 15.30 4.48
C LYS A 145 15.61 14.85 5.65
N SER A 146 15.92 13.56 5.78
CA SER A 146 16.68 13.05 6.92
C SER A 146 18.16 13.41 6.88
N VAL A 147 18.65 13.90 5.73
CA VAL A 147 20.06 14.18 5.48
C VAL A 147 20.36 15.63 5.12
N ILE A 148 19.34 16.49 5.01
CA ILE A 148 19.53 17.91 4.70
C ILE A 148 20.28 18.59 5.85
N GLY A 149 21.29 19.38 5.50
CA GLY A 149 22.21 20.06 6.43
C GLY A 149 23.41 19.20 6.87
N PHE A 150 23.46 17.92 6.54
CA PHE A 150 24.64 17.09 6.79
C PHE A 150 25.75 17.36 5.80
N SER A 151 27.00 17.22 6.25
CA SER A 151 28.18 17.49 5.45
C SER A 151 28.67 16.22 4.77
N LEU A 152 29.16 16.29 3.54
CA LEU A 152 29.71 15.13 2.84
C LEU A 152 31.10 14.76 3.36
N LYS A 153 31.36 13.48 3.58
CA LYS A 153 32.70 12.97 3.92
C LYS A 153 33.61 12.88 2.69
N GLN A 154 33.01 12.74 1.51
CA GLN A 154 33.73 12.54 0.25
C GLN A 154 33.05 13.25 -0.91
N THR A 155 33.79 13.42 -2.01
CA THR A 155 33.25 14.00 -3.24
C THR A 155 32.37 12.99 -3.96
N LEU A 156 31.13 13.38 -4.25
CA LEU A 156 30.14 12.55 -4.95
C LEU A 156 29.91 13.09 -6.37
N ARG A 157 29.65 12.17 -7.31
CA ARG A 157 29.36 12.47 -8.72
C ARG A 157 27.85 12.39 -8.99
N PRO A 158 27.35 13.06 -10.03
CA PRO A 158 25.94 12.94 -10.42
C PRO A 158 25.55 11.48 -10.68
N GLY A 159 24.36 11.10 -10.24
CA GLY A 159 23.84 9.72 -10.31
C GLY A 159 24.36 8.78 -9.22
N HIS A 160 25.28 9.22 -8.35
CA HIS A 160 25.70 8.43 -7.19
C HIS A 160 24.56 8.30 -6.20
N ALA A 161 24.17 7.07 -5.87
CA ALA A 161 23.14 6.79 -4.87
C ALA A 161 23.66 7.18 -3.48
N LEU A 162 22.99 8.11 -2.81
CA LEU A 162 23.46 8.65 -1.54
C LEU A 162 23.33 7.60 -0.43
N LEU A 163 24.44 7.33 0.25
CA LEU A 163 24.49 6.43 1.40
C LEU A 163 24.66 7.22 2.71
N ILE A 164 24.17 6.66 3.82
CA ILE A 164 24.41 7.19 5.17
C ILE A 164 25.92 7.26 5.48
N SER A 165 26.73 6.39 4.89
CA SER A 165 28.19 6.41 5.03
C SER A 165 28.85 7.61 4.33
N ASP A 166 28.21 8.23 3.35
CA ASP A 166 28.78 9.35 2.58
C ASP A 166 28.71 10.68 3.33
N ILE A 167 27.96 10.71 4.44
CA ILE A 167 27.63 11.92 5.19
C ILE A 167 28.21 11.87 6.61
N GLU A 168 28.56 13.05 7.10
CA GLU A 168 28.97 13.37 8.46
C GLU A 168 27.94 14.34 9.05
N GLY A 169 27.42 13.95 10.20
CA GLY A 169 26.33 14.65 10.85
C GLY A 169 26.01 14.03 12.19
N ILE A 170 25.13 14.70 12.93
CA ILE A 170 24.57 14.20 14.17
C ILE A 170 23.10 13.85 13.95
N THR A 171 22.66 12.75 14.54
CA THR A 171 21.25 12.37 14.54
C THR A 171 20.84 11.92 15.93
N GLN A 172 19.53 11.78 16.13
CA GLN A 172 18.98 11.30 17.38
C GLN A 172 18.73 9.79 17.28
N ILE A 173 19.38 9.02 18.17
CA ILE A 173 19.08 7.61 18.37
C ILE A 173 18.18 7.42 19.58
N MET A 174 17.42 6.32 19.59
CA MET A 174 16.59 5.93 20.72
C MET A 174 17.36 5.01 21.66
N VAL A 175 17.39 5.37 22.94
CA VAL A 175 17.98 4.56 24.01
C VAL A 175 16.96 4.28 25.13
N ALA A 176 17.15 3.19 25.85
CA ALA A 176 16.28 2.82 26.96
C ALA A 176 16.47 3.78 28.14
N LYS A 177 15.41 4.48 28.56
CA LYS A 177 15.44 5.42 29.69
C LYS A 177 15.72 4.73 31.04
N LYS A 178 15.36 3.46 31.15
CA LYS A 178 15.52 2.62 32.35
C LYS A 178 15.82 1.18 31.94
N ARG A 179 16.14 0.33 32.91
CA ARG A 179 16.25 -1.12 32.69
C ARG A 179 14.88 -1.69 32.30
N LEU A 180 14.86 -2.48 31.22
CA LEU A 180 13.64 -3.15 30.72
C LEU A 180 13.90 -4.64 30.61
N TYR A 181 12.95 -5.45 31.06
CA TYR A 181 13.08 -6.90 31.11
C TYR A 181 12.59 -7.58 29.81
N ALA A 182 13.07 -8.80 29.56
CA ALA A 182 12.54 -9.63 28.48
C ALA A 182 11.01 -9.77 28.59
N GLY A 183 10.32 -9.75 27.46
CA GLY A 183 8.86 -9.72 27.35
C GLY A 183 8.24 -8.33 27.47
N HIS A 184 8.99 -7.31 27.90
CA HIS A 184 8.47 -5.94 28.04
C HIS A 184 8.12 -5.33 26.68
N ARG A 185 6.95 -4.69 26.62
CA ARG A 185 6.49 -3.93 25.46
C ARG A 185 6.95 -2.49 25.60
N VAL A 186 7.90 -2.07 24.77
CA VAL A 186 8.47 -0.73 24.81
C VAL A 186 7.42 0.31 24.41
N THR A 187 7.25 1.34 25.24
CA THR A 187 6.35 2.47 25.03
C THR A 187 7.13 3.77 24.88
N LEU A 188 6.45 4.87 24.50
CA LEU A 188 7.08 6.20 24.42
C LEU A 188 7.71 6.65 25.76
N ALA A 189 7.16 6.21 26.89
CA ALA A 189 7.69 6.55 28.21
C ALA A 189 9.04 5.87 28.53
N ASP A 190 9.35 4.79 27.82
CA ASP A 190 10.58 4.02 27.99
C ASP A 190 11.74 4.55 27.12
N ILE A 191 11.45 5.44 26.17
CA ILE A 191 12.40 5.93 25.17
C ILE A 191 13.01 7.26 25.60
N GLN A 192 14.33 7.37 25.45
CA GLN A 192 15.08 8.61 25.53
C GLN A 192 15.81 8.83 24.20
N PHE A 193 15.75 10.05 23.67
CA PHE A 193 16.52 10.42 22.48
C PHE A 193 17.91 10.90 22.89
N LYS A 194 18.94 10.35 22.26
CA LYS A 194 20.33 10.74 22.45
C LYS A 194 20.92 11.16 21.11
N THR A 195 21.51 12.36 21.06
CA THR A 195 22.22 12.82 19.89
C THR A 195 23.57 12.12 19.79
N VAL A 196 23.85 11.52 18.63
CA VAL A 196 25.12 10.85 18.33
C VAL A 196 25.56 11.17 16.92
N SER A 197 26.87 11.10 16.68
CA SER A 197 27.44 11.18 15.34
C SER A 197 27.07 9.93 14.52
N LEU A 198 26.82 10.11 13.22
CA LEU A 198 26.39 9.02 12.32
C LEU A 198 27.35 7.83 12.28
N ASP A 199 28.65 8.06 12.43
CA ASP A 199 29.71 7.04 12.50
C ASP A 199 29.63 6.14 13.75
N LYS A 200 28.96 6.59 14.80
CA LYS A 200 28.84 5.85 16.08
C LYS A 200 27.53 5.08 16.20
N ILE A 201 26.72 5.04 15.16
CA ILE A 201 25.43 4.36 15.16
C ILE A 201 25.65 2.88 14.82
N PRO A 202 25.22 1.96 15.69
CA PRO A 202 25.21 0.53 15.35
C PRO A 202 24.35 0.27 14.12
N GLU A 203 24.80 -0.59 13.20
CA GLU A 203 24.04 -0.93 11.98
C GLU A 203 22.64 -1.48 12.26
N SER A 204 22.46 -2.13 13.41
CA SER A 204 21.19 -2.70 13.84
C SER A 204 20.31 -1.72 14.63
N ALA A 205 20.74 -0.48 14.83
CA ALA A 205 20.00 0.50 15.63
C ALA A 205 18.66 0.87 14.97
N ILE A 206 17.60 0.91 15.78
CA ILE A 206 16.29 1.37 15.34
C ILE A 206 16.24 2.89 15.49
N LEU A 207 16.15 3.59 14.37
CA LEU A 207 16.12 5.06 14.32
C LEU A 207 14.70 5.64 14.41
N GLU A 208 13.68 4.84 14.10
CA GLU A 208 12.28 5.27 14.12
C GLU A 208 11.39 4.45 15.05
N GLN A 209 10.41 5.12 15.67
CA GLN A 209 9.42 4.48 16.56
C GLN A 209 8.60 3.38 15.87
N SER A 210 8.40 3.50 14.55
CA SER A 210 7.75 2.49 13.70
C SER A 210 8.41 1.12 13.85
N GLY A 211 9.74 1.07 13.97
CA GLY A 211 10.52 -0.15 14.10
C GLY A 211 10.35 -0.87 15.45
N ILE A 212 9.75 -0.22 16.46
CA ILE A 212 9.47 -0.78 17.79
C ILE A 212 7.98 -1.16 17.93
N ARG A 213 7.10 -0.61 17.09
CA ARG A 213 5.66 -0.90 17.15
C ARG A 213 5.39 -2.40 16.99
N ASN A 214 4.48 -2.90 17.83
CA ASN A 214 4.05 -4.31 17.86
C ASN A 214 5.20 -5.31 18.03
N LYS A 215 6.25 -4.93 18.75
CA LYS A 215 7.35 -5.82 19.14
C LYS A 215 7.51 -5.90 20.67
N VAL A 216 8.17 -6.95 21.12
CA VAL A 216 8.59 -7.15 22.52
C VAL A 216 10.06 -7.44 22.60
N LEU A 217 10.66 -7.03 23.72
CA LEU A 217 12.05 -7.35 24.01
C LEU A 217 12.21 -8.86 24.20
N ILE A 218 13.15 -9.48 23.51
CA ILE A 218 13.47 -10.91 23.71
C ILE A 218 14.51 -11.13 24.83
N LYS A 219 15.19 -10.05 25.25
CA LYS A 219 16.19 -10.07 26.31
C LYS A 219 16.08 -8.80 27.16
N THR A 220 16.59 -8.89 28.39
CA THR A 220 16.68 -7.74 29.29
C THR A 220 17.74 -6.76 28.78
N ILE A 221 17.41 -5.47 28.79
CA ILE A 221 18.32 -4.37 28.39
C ILE A 221 18.49 -3.37 29.54
N SER A 222 19.68 -2.79 29.66
CA SER A 222 20.02 -1.79 30.68
C SER A 222 19.55 -0.39 30.27
N ALA A 223 19.50 0.52 31.25
CA ALA A 223 19.34 1.95 30.97
C ALA A 223 20.51 2.45 30.10
N GLY A 224 20.22 3.32 29.13
CA GLY A 224 21.17 3.82 28.14
C GLY A 224 21.47 2.88 26.98
N HIS A 225 20.95 1.65 26.98
CA HIS A 225 21.11 0.70 25.87
C HIS A 225 20.41 1.22 24.61
N VAL A 226 21.09 1.17 23.46
CA VAL A 226 20.54 1.55 22.16
C VAL A 226 19.57 0.48 21.69
N TYR A 227 18.36 0.86 21.30
CA TYR A 227 17.39 -0.10 20.78
C TYR A 227 17.85 -0.66 19.44
N ASN A 228 18.20 -1.95 19.38
CA ASN A 228 18.58 -2.62 18.14
C ASN A 228 17.47 -3.55 17.65
N ILE A 229 17.41 -3.79 16.34
CA ILE A 229 16.42 -4.68 15.72
C ILE A 229 16.48 -6.10 16.30
N THR A 230 17.68 -6.55 16.69
CA THR A 230 17.96 -7.84 17.32
C THR A 230 17.43 -7.96 18.75
N ASP A 231 17.13 -6.83 19.40
CA ASP A 231 16.60 -6.85 20.78
C ASP A 231 15.12 -7.20 20.81
N PHE A 232 14.47 -7.22 19.64
CA PHE A 232 13.03 -7.34 19.50
C PHE A 232 12.60 -8.57 18.69
N SER A 233 11.45 -9.13 19.06
CA SER A 233 10.69 -10.06 18.23
C SER A 233 9.30 -9.51 17.98
N HIS A 234 8.68 -9.96 16.89
CA HIS A 234 7.28 -9.67 16.61
C HIS A 234 6.39 -10.24 17.71
N LEU A 235 5.42 -9.44 18.15
CA LEU A 235 4.35 -9.90 19.02
C LEU A 235 3.43 -10.86 18.26
N ASN A 236 3.71 -12.17 18.36
CA ASN A 236 2.79 -13.20 17.87
C ASN A 236 1.75 -13.47 18.95
N PHE A 237 0.61 -12.80 18.87
CA PHE A 237 -0.52 -13.07 19.74
C PHE A 237 -1.23 -14.35 19.30
N ALA A 238 -1.60 -15.20 20.25
CA ALA A 238 -2.44 -16.37 20.00
C ALA A 238 -3.65 -16.38 20.92
N ILE A 239 -4.74 -16.95 20.42
CA ILE A 239 -5.98 -17.08 21.16
C ILE A 239 -6.04 -18.47 21.75
N ILE A 240 -6.32 -18.55 23.05
CA ILE A 240 -6.45 -19.80 23.78
C ILE A 240 -7.85 -19.94 24.38
N SER A 241 -8.22 -21.17 24.71
CA SER A 241 -9.39 -21.44 25.56
C SER A 241 -9.11 -21.09 27.02
N ARG A 242 -10.07 -20.44 27.69
CA ARG A 242 -10.02 -20.08 29.11
C ARG A 242 -10.42 -21.25 30.03
N SER A 243 -11.21 -22.19 29.50
CA SER A 243 -11.73 -23.38 30.16
C SER A 243 -11.63 -24.59 29.23
N ASN A 244 -11.98 -25.77 29.75
CA ASN A 244 -12.25 -26.91 28.90
C ASN A 244 -13.56 -26.66 28.15
N LEU A 245 -13.58 -26.91 26.85
CA LEU A 245 -14.72 -26.67 25.96
C LEU A 245 -15.00 -27.96 25.18
N GLU A 246 -16.27 -28.29 25.05
CA GLU A 246 -16.73 -29.53 24.40
C GLU A 246 -17.00 -29.32 22.91
N LEU A 247 -16.95 -30.41 22.13
CA LEU A 247 -17.38 -30.44 20.73
C LEU A 247 -18.81 -29.89 20.61
N GLY A 248 -19.05 -29.07 19.58
CA GLY A 248 -20.35 -28.43 19.37
C GLY A 248 -20.52 -27.11 20.14
N HIS A 249 -19.58 -26.74 21.00
CA HIS A 249 -19.63 -25.47 21.73
C HIS A 249 -19.42 -24.28 20.79
N ILE A 250 -20.28 -23.27 20.89
CA ILE A 250 -20.16 -22.01 20.15
C ILE A 250 -19.31 -21.05 20.94
N LEU A 251 -18.16 -20.68 20.40
CA LEU A 251 -17.19 -19.81 21.09
C LEU A 251 -17.73 -18.39 21.28
N ASP A 252 -17.62 -17.87 22.50
CA ASP A 252 -17.87 -16.47 22.83
C ASP A 252 -16.62 -15.75 23.39
N ASN A 253 -16.73 -14.49 23.79
CA ASN A 253 -15.58 -13.74 24.32
C ASN A 253 -15.12 -14.20 25.71
N THR A 254 -15.98 -14.87 26.47
CA THR A 254 -15.70 -15.38 27.81
C THR A 254 -14.88 -16.68 27.78
N ASP A 255 -15.06 -17.47 26.72
CA ASP A 255 -14.31 -18.70 26.45
C ASP A 255 -12.85 -18.45 26.03
N LEU A 256 -12.55 -17.24 25.56
CA LEU A 256 -11.31 -16.94 24.87
C LEU A 256 -10.39 -16.05 25.70
N ASP A 257 -9.10 -16.33 25.65
CA ASP A 257 -8.05 -15.45 26.17
C ASP A 257 -6.96 -15.20 25.11
N VAL A 258 -6.20 -14.11 25.26
CA VAL A 258 -5.13 -13.74 24.33
C VAL A 258 -3.80 -13.85 25.05
N ILE A 259 -2.94 -14.72 24.55
CA ILE A 259 -1.58 -14.90 25.06
C ILE A 259 -0.54 -14.39 24.08
N LEU A 260 0.60 -14.03 24.63
CA LEU A 260 1.83 -13.76 23.88
C LEU A 260 2.54 -15.08 23.61
N GLN A 261 2.73 -15.45 22.35
CA GLN A 261 3.64 -16.54 22.01
C GLN A 261 5.08 -16.04 22.16
N THR A 262 5.73 -16.45 23.24
CA THR A 262 7.15 -16.16 23.51
C THR A 262 8.08 -17.30 23.06
N ASN A 263 7.54 -18.31 22.38
CA ASN A 263 8.24 -19.57 22.11
C ASN A 263 9.20 -19.49 20.90
N LYS A 264 10.32 -20.23 20.95
CA LYS A 264 11.31 -20.35 19.87
C LYS A 264 10.73 -20.95 18.58
N ASN A 265 9.60 -21.67 18.68
CA ASN A 265 8.88 -22.24 17.56
C ASN A 265 7.41 -21.77 17.62
N PRO A 266 7.05 -20.66 16.95
CA PRO A 266 5.68 -20.14 16.97
C PRO A 266 4.75 -21.14 16.26
N VAL A 267 3.57 -21.39 16.83
CA VAL A 267 2.55 -22.20 16.16
C VAL A 267 2.07 -21.39 14.95
N ALA A 268 2.23 -21.93 13.74
CA ALA A 268 1.79 -21.26 12.53
C ALA A 268 0.26 -21.36 12.35
N ASN A 269 -0.31 -20.44 11.57
CA ASN A 269 -1.71 -20.46 11.14
C ASN A 269 -2.77 -20.45 12.26
N HIS A 270 -2.50 -19.80 13.39
CA HIS A 270 -3.50 -19.57 14.43
C HIS A 270 -4.26 -18.25 14.25
N PHE A 271 -5.38 -18.10 14.96
CA PHE A 271 -6.17 -16.88 14.94
C PHE A 271 -5.50 -15.74 15.73
N LYS A 272 -5.56 -14.52 15.19
CA LYS A 272 -4.90 -13.32 15.76
C LYS A 272 -5.87 -12.43 16.53
N GLN A 273 -7.19 -12.51 16.26
CA GLN A 273 -8.23 -11.73 16.92
C GLN A 273 -9.42 -12.59 17.33
N LYS A 274 -9.97 -12.35 18.54
CA LYS A 274 -11.12 -13.11 19.07
C LYS A 274 -12.34 -13.04 18.15
N SER A 275 -12.53 -11.92 17.46
CA SER A 275 -13.59 -11.73 16.45
C SER A 275 -13.57 -12.78 15.34
N GLN A 276 -12.42 -13.42 15.07
CA GLN A 276 -12.32 -14.47 14.05
C GLN A 276 -12.92 -15.81 14.51
N LEU A 277 -13.10 -15.98 15.83
CA LEU A 277 -13.54 -17.22 16.48
C LEU A 277 -14.93 -17.09 17.11
N ILE A 278 -15.31 -15.90 17.55
CA ILE A 278 -16.62 -15.66 18.17
C ILE A 278 -17.75 -16.06 17.19
N GLY A 279 -18.66 -16.90 17.66
CA GLY A 279 -19.77 -17.44 16.89
C GLY A 279 -19.43 -18.68 16.04
N ARG A 280 -18.18 -19.16 16.06
CA ARG A 280 -17.82 -20.45 15.46
C ARG A 280 -18.03 -21.60 16.43
N THR A 281 -18.42 -22.73 15.87
CA THR A 281 -18.60 -23.99 16.59
C THR A 281 -17.29 -24.77 16.66
N LEU A 282 -16.97 -25.34 17.82
CA LEU A 282 -15.89 -26.31 17.97
C LEU A 282 -16.25 -27.63 17.31
N ILE A 283 -15.33 -28.18 16.51
CA ILE A 283 -15.52 -29.51 15.87
C ILE A 283 -14.83 -30.64 16.65
N ARG A 284 -14.29 -30.34 17.83
CA ARG A 284 -13.60 -31.27 18.74
C ARG A 284 -13.49 -30.66 20.13
N ASP A 285 -13.28 -31.50 21.13
CA ASP A 285 -13.00 -31.05 22.49
C ASP A 285 -11.65 -30.31 22.58
N ILE A 286 -11.62 -29.31 23.46
CA ILE A 286 -10.46 -28.43 23.67
C ILE A 286 -10.22 -28.26 25.16
N SER A 287 -9.03 -28.64 25.62
CA SER A 287 -8.60 -28.40 27.00
C SER A 287 -8.26 -26.93 27.22
N LYS A 288 -8.42 -26.45 28.45
CA LYS A 288 -8.01 -25.11 28.89
C LYS A 288 -6.56 -24.80 28.50
N GLY A 289 -6.34 -23.61 27.96
CA GLY A 289 -5.02 -23.12 27.57
C GLY A 289 -4.56 -23.54 26.17
N THR A 290 -5.38 -24.29 25.42
CA THR A 290 -5.06 -24.73 24.07
C THR A 290 -5.16 -23.58 23.08
N ILE A 291 -4.15 -23.41 22.22
CA ILE A 291 -4.18 -22.42 21.12
C ILE A 291 -5.19 -22.85 20.07
N LEU A 292 -6.13 -21.98 19.75
CA LEU A 292 -7.18 -22.25 18.76
C LEU A 292 -6.65 -22.07 17.34
N LEU A 293 -6.80 -23.14 16.55
CA LEU A 293 -6.39 -23.23 15.16
C LEU A 293 -7.63 -23.35 14.24
N PRO A 294 -7.53 -22.94 12.96
CA PRO A 294 -8.62 -23.09 11.99
C PRO A 294 -9.18 -24.51 11.90
N ALA A 295 -8.34 -25.53 12.08
CA ALA A 295 -8.76 -26.93 12.05
C ALA A 295 -9.55 -27.40 13.30
N MET A 296 -9.72 -26.54 14.31
CA MET A 296 -10.47 -26.85 15.54
C MET A 296 -11.89 -26.26 15.55
N VAL A 297 -12.22 -25.46 14.55
CA VAL A 297 -13.48 -24.74 14.44
C VAL A 297 -14.08 -24.96 13.06
N GLU A 298 -15.40 -24.89 12.95
CA GLU A 298 -16.05 -24.99 11.65
C GLU A 298 -15.56 -23.90 10.69
N ASN A 299 -15.25 -24.33 9.46
CA ASN A 299 -14.98 -23.42 8.35
C ASN A 299 -16.32 -22.99 7.74
N SER A 300 -16.92 -21.94 8.29
CA SER A 300 -18.02 -21.24 7.60
C SER A 300 -17.63 -19.79 7.35
N LEU A 301 -17.06 -19.55 6.18
CA LEU A 301 -17.35 -18.36 5.39
C LEU A 301 -18.57 -18.73 4.53
N GLY A 302 -19.79 -18.47 4.99
CA GLY A 302 -21.00 -18.56 4.13
C GLY A 302 -22.27 -19.07 4.82
N MET A 303 -23.30 -18.22 4.81
CA MET A 303 -24.75 -18.51 4.65
C MET A 303 -25.12 -19.99 4.38
N LEU A 304 -26.11 -20.62 5.06
CA LEU A 304 -27.58 -20.59 4.78
C LEU A 304 -28.34 -21.60 5.71
N PRO A 305 -29.70 -21.75 5.68
CA PRO A 305 -30.60 -21.44 6.80
C PRO A 305 -31.41 -22.64 7.36
N LEU A 306 -32.07 -22.47 8.52
CA LEU A 306 -33.54 -22.56 8.72
C LEU A 306 -33.91 -22.60 10.21
N ALA A 307 -34.82 -21.69 10.57
CA ALA A 307 -35.75 -21.79 11.70
C ALA A 307 -35.18 -21.90 13.12
N SER A 308 -34.37 -20.92 13.55
CA SER A 308 -34.36 -20.55 14.97
C SER A 308 -35.00 -19.18 15.14
N LYS A 309 -35.82 -19.08 16.18
CA LYS A 309 -36.59 -17.92 16.60
C LYS A 309 -35.62 -16.90 17.25
N ASP A 310 -34.53 -16.57 16.56
CA ASP A 310 -33.42 -15.81 17.13
C ASP A 310 -33.84 -14.36 17.36
N MET A 311 -34.21 -14.09 18.60
CA MET A 311 -34.31 -12.75 19.13
C MET A 311 -32.89 -12.26 19.41
N ILE A 312 -32.49 -11.16 18.79
CA ILE A 312 -31.21 -10.50 19.04
C ILE A 312 -31.48 -9.21 19.80
N ASN A 313 -30.66 -8.94 20.82
CA ASN A 313 -30.75 -7.68 21.55
C ASN A 313 -30.08 -6.58 20.71
N VAL A 314 -30.82 -5.53 20.39
CA VAL A 314 -30.33 -4.40 19.60
C VAL A 314 -30.43 -3.13 20.40
N VAL A 315 -29.47 -2.23 20.17
CA VAL A 315 -29.44 -0.92 20.81
C VAL A 315 -30.52 -0.04 20.19
N ILE A 316 -31.37 0.53 21.04
CA ILE A 316 -32.39 1.51 20.68
C ILE A 316 -32.12 2.84 21.40
N THR A 317 -32.71 3.91 20.89
CA THR A 317 -32.65 5.22 21.54
C THR A 317 -33.63 5.32 22.71
N ARG A 318 -33.15 5.72 23.90
CA ARG A 318 -33.99 5.99 25.07
C ARG A 318 -34.69 7.35 24.98
N GLU A 319 -34.06 8.31 24.33
CA GLU A 319 -34.59 9.66 24.07
C GLU A 319 -34.36 10.07 22.62
N THR A 320 -34.95 11.20 22.19
CA THR A 320 -34.74 11.70 20.83
C THR A 320 -33.32 12.28 20.70
N LEU A 321 -32.52 11.70 19.81
CA LEU A 321 -31.16 12.12 19.56
C LEU A 321 -31.11 13.20 18.47
N LYS A 322 -30.42 14.29 18.77
CA LYS A 322 -30.16 15.39 17.83
C LYS A 322 -28.86 15.13 17.07
N PRO A 323 -28.75 15.58 15.80
CA PRO A 323 -27.48 15.58 15.09
C PRO A 323 -26.40 16.39 15.85
N ASP A 324 -25.13 16.06 15.63
CA ASP A 324 -23.94 16.73 16.19
C ASP A 324 -23.77 16.64 17.72
N ARG A 325 -24.66 15.91 18.42
CA ARG A 325 -24.50 15.52 19.83
C ARG A 325 -23.91 14.12 19.91
N LYS A 326 -22.90 13.94 20.77
CA LYS A 326 -22.37 12.61 21.11
C LYS A 326 -23.39 11.80 21.89
N ILE A 327 -23.50 10.53 21.54
CA ILE A 327 -24.34 9.57 22.24
C ILE A 327 -23.64 9.15 23.53
N THR A 328 -24.39 9.19 24.63
CA THR A 328 -23.95 8.73 25.95
C THR A 328 -24.75 7.49 26.37
N ALA A 329 -24.26 6.75 27.37
CA ALA A 329 -24.94 5.55 27.86
C ALA A 329 -26.37 5.81 28.37
N SER A 330 -26.65 7.01 28.88
CA SER A 330 -28.00 7.40 29.32
C SER A 330 -29.00 7.54 28.16
N ASP A 331 -28.50 7.74 26.95
CA ASP A 331 -29.32 7.97 25.76
C ASP A 331 -29.78 6.66 25.10
N LEU A 332 -29.33 5.53 25.63
CA LEU A 332 -29.46 4.20 25.04
C LEU A 332 -30.31 3.27 25.91
N ASP A 333 -31.01 2.38 25.22
CA ASP A 333 -31.71 1.25 25.81
C ASP A 333 -31.56 0.05 24.87
N SER A 334 -32.08 -1.11 25.27
CA SER A 334 -31.98 -2.33 24.48
C SER A 334 -33.35 -2.94 24.24
N LYS A 335 -33.55 -3.46 23.02
CA LYS A 335 -34.80 -4.12 22.62
C LYS A 335 -34.49 -5.42 21.92
N GLN A 336 -35.16 -6.49 22.32
CA GLN A 336 -35.08 -7.75 21.59
C GLN A 336 -35.92 -7.69 20.31
N VAL A 337 -35.30 -7.98 19.18
CA VAL A 337 -35.96 -8.03 17.87
C VAL A 337 -35.64 -9.33 17.16
N LYS A 338 -36.54 -9.80 16.29
CA LYS A 338 -36.27 -10.96 15.44
C LYS A 338 -35.09 -10.64 14.52
N ARG A 339 -34.12 -11.55 14.43
CA ARG A 339 -32.95 -11.43 13.56
C ARG A 339 -33.38 -11.49 12.09
N TYR A 340 -33.60 -10.33 11.48
CA TYR A 340 -33.79 -10.22 10.03
C TYR A 340 -32.44 -10.05 9.33
N SER A 341 -32.21 -10.81 8.25
CA SER A 341 -30.99 -10.78 7.44
C SER A 341 -30.95 -9.58 6.49
N THR A 342 -31.01 -8.36 7.01
CA THR A 342 -30.87 -7.17 6.17
C THR A 342 -29.44 -6.65 6.28
N ALA A 343 -28.76 -6.56 5.14
CA ALA A 343 -27.34 -6.28 4.93
C ALA A 343 -26.80 -4.92 5.46
N MET A 344 -27.55 -4.22 6.32
CA MET A 344 -27.25 -2.85 6.76
C MET A 344 -26.77 -2.71 8.22
N GLY A 345 -26.71 -3.81 8.99
CA GLY A 345 -26.12 -3.91 10.33
C GLY A 345 -26.69 -2.98 11.42
N TYR A 346 -26.91 -3.55 12.60
CA TYR A 346 -27.40 -2.84 13.79
C TYR A 346 -26.45 -3.06 14.96
N TYR A 347 -26.37 -2.09 15.86
CA TYR A 347 -25.54 -2.20 17.05
C TYR A 347 -26.21 -3.13 18.07
N THR A 348 -25.44 -4.06 18.65
CA THR A 348 -25.90 -5.02 19.66
C THR A 348 -25.39 -4.71 21.06
N GLN A 349 -24.38 -3.83 21.17
CA GLN A 349 -23.75 -3.40 22.42
C GLN A 349 -23.82 -1.86 22.51
N ALA A 350 -24.21 -1.33 23.68
CA ALA A 350 -24.28 0.12 23.88
C ALA A 350 -22.91 0.80 23.71
N ASP A 351 -21.84 0.14 24.13
CA ASP A 351 -20.47 0.65 24.07
C ASP A 351 -19.96 0.94 22.65
N GLU A 352 -20.50 0.24 21.64
CA GLU A 352 -20.17 0.48 20.23
C GLU A 352 -20.78 1.79 19.68
N VAL A 353 -21.79 2.30 20.38
CA VAL A 353 -22.58 3.47 20.00
C VAL A 353 -22.13 4.71 20.76
N ILE A 354 -21.59 4.53 21.97
CA ILE A 354 -21.05 5.62 22.79
C ILE A 354 -19.99 6.39 21.99
N ASP A 355 -19.99 7.72 22.14
CA ASP A 355 -19.15 8.68 21.40
C ASP A 355 -19.44 8.84 19.91
N LEU A 356 -20.32 8.02 19.31
CA LEU A 356 -20.82 8.27 17.97
C LEU A 356 -21.82 9.42 17.94
N VAL A 357 -22.05 9.95 16.74
CA VAL A 357 -22.91 11.10 16.50
C VAL A 357 -24.00 10.73 15.50
N PRO A 358 -25.28 11.05 15.75
CA PRO A 358 -26.35 10.86 14.78
C PRO A 358 -26.14 11.70 13.52
N LYS A 359 -26.28 11.08 12.33
CA LYS A 359 -26.25 11.81 11.04
C LYS A 359 -27.49 12.68 10.81
N ARG A 360 -28.57 12.41 11.54
CA ARG A 360 -29.88 13.07 11.46
C ARG A 360 -30.60 12.93 12.79
N PHE A 361 -31.76 13.56 12.94
CA PHE A 361 -32.65 13.32 14.08
C PHE A 361 -33.06 11.85 14.15
N ILE A 362 -32.93 11.26 15.33
CA ILE A 362 -33.36 9.88 15.60
C ILE A 362 -34.37 9.94 16.74
N THR A 363 -35.63 9.61 16.46
CA THR A 363 -36.70 9.59 17.46
C THR A 363 -36.45 8.51 18.51
N GLN A 364 -37.02 8.68 19.71
CA GLN A 364 -37.02 7.67 20.77
C GLN A 364 -37.54 6.30 20.27
N GLY A 365 -36.98 5.21 20.80
CA GLY A 365 -37.36 3.83 20.50
C GLY A 365 -36.84 3.30 19.16
N THR A 366 -36.04 4.08 18.43
CA THR A 366 -35.52 3.70 17.12
C THR A 366 -34.32 2.76 17.25
N ILE A 367 -34.29 1.69 16.45
CA ILE A 367 -33.14 0.77 16.38
C ILE A 367 -31.96 1.48 15.71
N LEU A 368 -30.82 1.53 16.41
CA LEU A 368 -29.60 2.14 15.92
C LEU A 368 -28.91 1.23 14.92
N ARG A 369 -28.89 1.68 13.66
CA ARG A 369 -28.19 1.04 12.53
C ARG A 369 -26.89 1.78 12.23
N HIS A 370 -25.89 1.10 11.67
CA HIS A 370 -24.62 1.76 11.32
C HIS A 370 -24.82 2.95 10.38
N ALA A 371 -25.80 2.86 9.47
CA ALA A 371 -26.15 3.93 8.54
C ALA A 371 -26.67 5.22 9.21
N LEU A 372 -27.15 5.16 10.46
CA LEU A 372 -27.69 6.31 11.17
C LEU A 372 -26.62 7.11 11.92
N LEU A 373 -25.46 6.53 12.18
CA LEU A 373 -24.42 7.11 13.01
C LEU A 373 -23.15 7.38 12.21
N LYS A 374 -22.38 8.36 12.65
CA LYS A 374 -21.02 8.65 12.17
C LYS A 374 -20.09 8.83 13.37
N LYS A 375 -18.79 8.76 13.11
CA LYS A 375 -17.79 9.22 14.07
C LYS A 375 -17.94 10.74 14.28
N PRO A 376 -17.60 11.27 15.47
CA PRO A 376 -17.69 12.70 15.72
C PRO A 376 -16.76 13.45 14.78
N ASP A 377 -17.25 14.59 14.28
CA ASP A 377 -16.44 15.47 13.44
C ASP A 377 -15.27 16.00 14.29
N LEU A 378 -14.05 15.82 13.79
CA LEU A 378 -12.85 16.35 14.42
C LEU A 378 -12.68 17.85 14.13
N ILE A 379 -13.37 18.34 13.10
CA ILE A 379 -13.34 19.71 12.62
C ILE A 379 -14.77 20.17 12.38
N LYS A 380 -15.15 21.32 12.94
CA LYS A 380 -16.46 21.96 12.70
C LYS A 380 -16.35 23.01 11.60
N LYS A 381 -17.46 23.29 10.92
CA LYS A 381 -17.56 24.44 10.00
C LYS A 381 -17.21 25.73 10.73
N GLY A 382 -16.35 26.54 10.12
CA GLY A 382 -15.81 27.78 10.67
C GLY A 382 -14.63 27.60 11.64
N ALA A 383 -14.22 26.35 11.95
CA ALA A 383 -13.08 26.11 12.80
C ALA A 383 -11.76 26.50 12.10
N ARG A 384 -10.81 27.02 12.90
CA ARG A 384 -9.43 27.20 12.45
C ARG A 384 -8.76 25.83 12.34
N VAL A 385 -8.14 25.58 11.20
CA VAL A 385 -7.47 24.31 10.88
C VAL A 385 -6.06 24.55 10.39
N THR A 386 -5.15 23.66 10.79
CA THR A 386 -3.80 23.58 10.28
C THR A 386 -3.78 22.66 9.09
N ILE A 387 -3.44 23.22 7.93
CA ILE A 387 -3.33 22.51 6.65
C ILE A 387 -1.90 22.04 6.53
N THR A 388 -1.69 20.73 6.51
CA THR A 388 -0.40 20.09 6.31
C THR A 388 -0.32 19.52 4.90
N VAL A 389 0.63 20.01 4.11
CA VAL A 389 0.92 19.41 2.80
C VAL A 389 2.16 18.56 2.97
N THR A 390 1.99 17.25 2.80
CA THR A 390 3.10 16.30 2.82
C THR A 390 3.30 15.79 1.41
N ARG A 391 4.24 16.39 0.70
CA ARG A 391 4.65 15.98 -0.65
C ARG A 391 6.16 15.86 -0.69
N GLN A 392 6.67 14.66 -1.00
CA GLN A 392 8.05 14.37 -1.40
C GLN A 392 9.23 14.89 -0.55
N GLY A 393 9.05 15.53 0.60
CA GLY A 393 10.16 16.32 1.13
C GLY A 393 9.73 17.63 1.79
N PHE A 394 8.49 18.06 1.61
CA PHE A 394 7.99 19.32 2.16
C PHE A 394 7.00 19.09 3.30
N PHE A 395 7.09 19.90 4.35
CA PHE A 395 6.05 20.06 5.37
C PHE A 395 5.62 21.52 5.32
N ILE A 396 4.63 21.80 4.49
CA ILE A 396 4.04 23.15 4.45
C ILE A 396 2.87 23.14 5.40
N SER A 397 2.97 23.95 6.45
CA SER A 397 1.92 24.14 7.45
C SER A 397 1.33 25.53 7.25
N ASN A 398 0.11 25.59 6.73
CA ASN A 398 -0.65 26.83 6.58
C ASN A 398 -1.86 26.82 7.50
N GLU A 399 -2.38 27.99 7.82
CA GLU A 399 -3.66 28.12 8.52
C GLU A 399 -4.81 28.34 7.53
N GLY A 400 -5.97 27.78 7.85
CA GLY A 400 -7.21 28.01 7.12
C GLY A 400 -8.44 27.90 8.00
N ILE A 401 -9.58 28.18 7.38
CA ILE A 401 -10.91 28.07 7.99
C ILE A 401 -11.65 26.96 7.27
N ALA A 402 -12.10 25.93 8.00
CA ALA A 402 -12.91 24.86 7.45
C ALA A 402 -14.27 25.39 7.00
N LEU A 403 -14.66 25.16 5.75
CA LEU A 403 -15.96 25.56 5.21
C LEU A 403 -17.03 24.49 5.46
N GLU A 404 -16.60 23.27 5.76
CA GLU A 404 -17.42 22.09 6.01
C GLU A 404 -16.94 21.36 7.27
N PRO A 405 -17.83 20.67 8.00
CA PRO A 405 -17.42 19.78 9.08
C PRO A 405 -16.83 18.48 8.52
N GLY A 406 -15.95 17.82 9.27
CA GLY A 406 -15.38 16.52 8.88
C GLY A 406 -14.83 15.69 10.03
N GLY A 407 -15.04 14.38 9.96
CA GLY A 407 -14.43 13.36 10.81
C GLY A 407 -13.10 12.85 10.25
N LEU A 408 -12.43 11.96 10.98
CA LEU A 408 -11.14 11.40 10.57
C LEU A 408 -11.20 10.77 9.16
N ASN A 409 -10.27 11.16 8.28
CA ASN A 409 -10.18 10.79 6.87
C ASN A 409 -11.29 11.33 5.94
N ASP A 410 -12.20 12.17 6.43
CA ASP A 410 -13.16 12.85 5.55
C ASP A 410 -12.44 13.93 4.74
N GLU A 411 -12.91 14.14 3.51
CA GLU A 411 -12.46 15.22 2.64
C GLU A 411 -13.32 16.46 2.89
N ILE A 412 -12.70 17.60 3.22
CA ILE A 412 -13.39 18.85 3.54
C ILE A 412 -12.80 20.04 2.78
N GLN A 413 -13.66 21.00 2.45
CA GLN A 413 -13.24 22.27 1.86
C GLN A 413 -12.70 23.25 2.92
N ILE A 414 -11.59 23.92 2.61
CA ILE A 414 -10.87 24.81 3.52
C ILE A 414 -10.52 26.09 2.77
N LYS A 415 -10.84 27.24 3.38
CA LYS A 415 -10.38 28.55 2.89
C LYS A 415 -9.05 28.90 3.56
N VAL A 416 -7.99 29.03 2.78
CA VAL A 416 -6.66 29.40 3.29
C VAL A 416 -6.65 30.86 3.75
N THR A 417 -6.15 31.12 4.96
CA THR A 417 -6.19 32.47 5.55
C THR A 417 -5.29 33.46 4.81
N ASN A 418 -4.12 33.02 4.35
CA ASN A 418 -3.13 33.89 3.68
C ASN A 418 -3.52 34.22 2.22
N SER A 419 -4.00 33.23 1.46
CA SER A 419 -4.28 33.40 0.03
C SER A 419 -5.75 33.57 -0.33
N GLY A 420 -6.67 33.34 0.61
CA GLY A 420 -8.12 33.37 0.39
C GLY A 420 -8.65 32.23 -0.51
N LYS A 421 -7.77 31.39 -1.08
CA LYS A 421 -8.14 30.28 -1.97
C LYS A 421 -8.85 29.18 -1.19
N ILE A 422 -9.83 28.55 -1.86
CA ILE A 422 -10.51 27.36 -1.36
C ILE A 422 -9.75 26.13 -1.88
N ILE A 423 -9.35 25.26 -0.97
CA ILE A 423 -8.66 24.02 -1.27
C ILE A 423 -9.34 22.85 -0.56
N VAL A 424 -9.13 21.65 -1.08
CA VAL A 424 -9.72 20.43 -0.53
C VAL A 424 -8.63 19.60 0.16
N GLY A 425 -8.93 19.09 1.34
CA GLY A 425 -7.99 18.28 2.11
C GLY A 425 -8.68 17.26 3.02
N ILE A 426 -7.92 16.26 3.45
CA ILE A 426 -8.37 15.12 4.22
C ILE A 426 -8.10 15.35 5.71
N VAL A 427 -9.11 15.23 6.57
CA VAL A 427 -8.95 15.40 8.02
C VAL A 427 -8.01 14.34 8.60
N ASP A 428 -6.93 14.79 9.25
CA ASP A 428 -5.89 13.93 9.81
C ASP A 428 -6.01 13.80 11.34
N ALA A 429 -6.37 14.88 12.03
CA ALA A 429 -6.62 14.92 13.46
C ALA A 429 -7.50 16.13 13.84
N VAL A 430 -7.79 16.32 15.14
CA VAL A 430 -8.49 17.51 15.64
C VAL A 430 -7.77 18.77 15.17
N GLY A 431 -8.47 19.60 14.39
CA GLY A 431 -7.93 20.84 13.83
C GLY A 431 -6.81 20.66 12.81
N LYS A 432 -6.53 19.45 12.32
CA LYS A 432 -5.47 19.18 11.33
C LYS A 432 -6.01 18.50 10.08
N VAL A 433 -5.61 19.00 8.93
CA VAL A 433 -6.03 18.50 7.62
C VAL A 433 -4.80 18.29 6.75
N LYS A 434 -4.65 17.13 6.13
CA LYS A 434 -3.59 16.83 5.17
C LYS A 434 -4.07 16.97 3.73
N ILE A 435 -3.21 17.44 2.84
CA ILE A 435 -3.48 17.43 1.40
C ILE A 435 -2.62 16.36 0.74
N ILE A 436 -3.26 15.40 0.07
CA ILE A 436 -2.60 14.38 -0.73
C ILE A 436 -2.78 14.80 -2.19
N LYS A 437 -1.74 15.40 -2.79
CA LYS A 437 -1.72 15.69 -4.22
C LYS A 437 -0.32 15.56 -4.80
#